data_AF-A0A420A6M2-F1
#
_entry.id   AF-A0A420A6M2-F1
#
_cell.length_a   1.000
_cell.length_b   1.000
_cell.length_c   1.000
_cell.angle_alpha   90.00
_cell.angle_beta   90.00
_cell.angle_gamma   90.00
#
_symmetry.space_group_name_H-M   'P 1'
#
loop_
_entity.id
_entity.type
_entity.pdbx_description
1 polymer ?
#
loop_
_entity_poly.entity_id
_entity_poly.type
_entity_poly.pdbx_seq_one_letter_code
_entity_poly.pdbx_strand_id
1 'polypeptide(L)'
;MIRTFTVLLAYQCLGELIAYAGNLPIPGAVIGMILLLASLSLRPGLSSAIESDALAFLKFLPLLFVPAGVGIMVFAGHVAHDLLPIAASIVVCTALAIVVTALVGQTLCALWPPSAAPLAPPATPFAPLLHADEKTTPAVADIAKVDIP
;
A
#
# COMPACT_ATOMS: atom_id res chain seq x y z
N MET A 1 -19.64 -3.19 -10.74
CA MET A 1 -18.57 -3.48 -11.72
C MET A 1 -18.52 -2.51 -12.89
N ILE A 2 -19.52 -2.48 -13.81
CA ILE A 2 -19.40 -1.68 -15.05
C ILE A 2 -19.30 -0.17 -14.82
N ARG A 3 -20.09 0.37 -13.87
CA ARG A 3 -20.03 1.78 -13.47
C ARG A 3 -18.64 2.16 -12.99
N THR A 4 -18.03 1.35 -12.12
CA THR A 4 -16.68 1.58 -11.62
C THR A 4 -15.66 1.50 -12.74
N PHE A 5 -15.75 0.51 -13.63
CA PHE A 5 -14.85 0.37 -14.78
C PHE A 5 -14.93 1.59 -15.71
N THR A 6 -16.14 2.05 -16.05
CA THR A 6 -16.33 3.25 -16.87
C THR A 6 -15.74 4.49 -16.19
N VAL A 7 -15.90 4.64 -14.88
CA VAL A 7 -15.29 5.76 -14.14
C VAL A 7 -13.76 5.67 -14.23
N LEU A 8 -13.17 4.52 -13.91
CA LEU A 8 -11.71 4.32 -13.99
C LEU A 8 -11.17 4.59 -15.40
N LEU A 9 -11.81 4.05 -16.44
CA LEU A 9 -11.42 4.30 -17.82
C LEU A 9 -11.64 5.75 -18.26
N ALA A 10 -12.69 6.41 -17.80
CA ALA A 10 -12.92 7.82 -18.12
C ALA A 10 -11.77 8.68 -17.56
N TYR A 11 -11.37 8.47 -16.31
CA TYR A 11 -10.22 9.17 -15.73
C TYR A 11 -8.89 8.79 -16.39
N GLN A 12 -8.70 7.52 -16.76
CA GLN A 12 -7.55 7.07 -17.54
C GLN A 12 -7.46 7.79 -18.89
N CYS A 13 -8.56 7.82 -19.66
CA CYS A 13 -8.61 8.47 -20.97
C CYS A 13 -8.45 9.99 -20.86
N LEU A 14 -9.00 10.62 -19.82
CA LEU A 14 -8.79 12.04 -19.56
C LEU A 14 -7.32 12.34 -19.22
N GLY A 15 -6.69 11.51 -18.39
CA GLY A 15 -5.27 11.61 -18.08
C GLY A 15 -4.38 11.42 -19.31
N GLU A 16 -4.72 10.45 -20.17
CA GLU A 16 -4.04 10.22 -21.45
C GLU A 16 -4.21 11.39 -22.41
N LEU A 17 -5.43 11.94 -22.52
CA LEU A 17 -5.69 13.13 -23.34
C LEU A 17 -4.85 14.32 -22.89
N ILE A 18 -4.73 14.53 -21.57
CA ILE A 18 -3.91 15.61 -20.99
C ILE A 18 -2.42 15.35 -21.22
N ALA A 19 -1.94 14.12 -20.98
CA ALA A 19 -0.54 13.75 -21.22
C ALA A 19 -0.15 13.95 -22.69
N TYR A 20 -1.02 13.51 -23.60
CA TYR A 20 -0.81 13.63 -25.04
C TYR A 20 -0.87 15.09 -25.50
N ALA A 21 -1.88 15.84 -25.09
CA ALA A 21 -2.04 17.25 -25.45
C ALA A 21 -0.92 18.13 -24.86
N GLY A 22 -0.45 17.81 -23.66
CA GLY A 22 0.64 18.51 -22.97
C GLY A 22 2.05 18.03 -23.34
N ASN A 23 2.18 17.01 -24.19
CA ASN A 23 3.45 16.35 -24.54
C ASN A 23 4.31 15.98 -23.31
N LEU A 24 3.65 15.53 -22.24
CA LEU A 24 4.30 15.26 -20.96
C LEU A 24 4.99 13.88 -20.98
N PRO A 25 6.23 13.74 -20.46
CA PRO A 25 6.95 12.46 -20.42
C PRO A 25 6.44 11.55 -19.28
N ILE A 26 5.14 11.57 -18.99
CA ILE A 26 4.51 10.85 -17.88
C ILE A 26 3.35 10.03 -18.47
N PRO A 27 3.20 8.74 -18.11
CA PRO A 27 2.07 7.94 -18.56
C PRO A 27 0.74 8.61 -18.16
N GLY A 28 -0.22 8.67 -19.09
CA GLY A 28 -1.53 9.26 -18.82
C GLY A 28 -2.28 8.62 -17.64
N ALA A 29 -1.95 7.38 -17.31
CA ALA A 29 -2.48 6.68 -16.14
C ALA A 29 -2.16 7.36 -14.81
N VAL A 30 -0.96 7.93 -14.68
CA VAL A 30 -0.56 8.64 -13.46
C VAL A 30 -1.38 9.92 -13.31
N ILE A 31 -1.60 10.64 -14.42
CA ILE A 31 -2.43 11.85 -14.44
C ILE A 31 -3.88 11.49 -14.11
N GLY A 32 -4.43 10.44 -14.73
CA GLY A 32 -5.77 9.95 -14.45
C GLY A 32 -5.97 9.57 -12.97
N MET A 33 -4.96 8.95 -12.35
CA MET A 33 -4.97 8.63 -10.91
C MET A 33 -5.05 9.89 -10.05
N ILE A 34 -4.28 10.93 -10.37
CA ILE A 34 -4.31 12.21 -9.64
C ILE A 34 -5.69 12.88 -9.77
N LEU A 35 -6.27 12.88 -10.97
CA LEU A 35 -7.61 13.42 -11.21
C LEU A 35 -8.71 12.65 -10.47
N LEU A 36 -8.60 11.33 -10.46
CA LEU A 36 -9.52 10.46 -9.72
C LEU A 36 -9.39 10.72 -8.21
N LEU A 37 -8.17 10.81 -7.68
CA LEU A 37 -7.90 11.13 -6.29
C LEU A 37 -8.49 12.49 -5.89
N ALA A 38 -8.29 13.52 -6.71
CA ALA A 38 -8.90 14.83 -6.49
C ALA A 38 -10.42 14.71 -6.45
N SER A 39 -11.01 13.99 -7.40
CA SER A 39 -12.46 13.80 -7.47
C SER A 39 -13.04 13.02 -6.28
N LEU A 40 -12.32 12.01 -5.79
CA LEU A 40 -12.67 11.25 -4.59
C LEU A 40 -12.59 12.11 -3.33
N SER A 41 -11.57 12.98 -3.25
CA SER A 41 -11.39 13.92 -2.14
C SER A 41 -12.53 14.95 -2.07
N LEU A 42 -13.02 15.41 -3.22
CA LEU A 42 -14.14 16.36 -3.31
C LEU A 42 -15.52 15.69 -3.15
N ARG A 43 -15.65 14.39 -3.42
CA ARG A 43 -16.93 13.66 -3.41
C ARG A 43 -16.81 12.32 -2.67
N PRO A 44 -17.01 12.29 -1.34
CA PRO A 44 -16.89 11.07 -0.54
C PRO A 44 -17.91 9.99 -0.94
N GLY A 45 -19.09 10.36 -1.44
CA GLY A 45 -20.09 9.40 -1.95
C GLY A 45 -19.66 8.65 -3.23
N LEU A 46 -18.65 9.14 -3.96
CA LEU A 46 -18.08 8.41 -5.09
C LEU A 46 -17.18 7.27 -4.60
N SER A 47 -16.44 7.49 -3.51
CA SER A 47 -15.51 6.52 -2.92
C SER A 47 -16.21 5.24 -2.49
N SER A 48 -17.23 5.35 -1.63
CA SER A 48 -17.99 4.19 -1.14
C SER A 48 -18.63 3.39 -2.28
N ALA A 49 -18.97 4.08 -3.37
CA ALA A 49 -19.71 3.49 -4.46
C ALA A 49 -18.81 2.84 -5.54
N ILE A 50 -17.48 3.04 -5.52
CA ILE A 50 -16.53 2.39 -6.44
C ILE A 50 -15.52 1.47 -5.75
N GLU A 51 -15.34 1.61 -4.43
CA GLU A 51 -14.32 0.91 -3.65
C GLU A 51 -14.37 -0.62 -3.79
N SER A 52 -15.53 -1.23 -3.57
CA SER A 52 -15.69 -2.70 -3.62
C SER A 52 -15.33 -3.29 -4.99
N ASP A 53 -15.78 -2.63 -6.06
CA ASP A 53 -15.46 -3.03 -7.43
C ASP A 53 -13.98 -2.78 -7.77
N ALA A 54 -13.41 -1.66 -7.31
CA ALA A 54 -12.00 -1.32 -7.53
C ALA A 54 -11.06 -2.32 -6.83
N LEU A 55 -11.39 -2.73 -5.60
CA LEU A 55 -10.66 -3.78 -4.89
C LEU A 55 -10.76 -5.14 -5.60
N ALA A 56 -11.90 -5.45 -6.22
CA ALA A 56 -12.02 -6.64 -7.05
C ALA A 56 -11.09 -6.57 -8.29
N PHE A 57 -10.91 -5.40 -8.90
CA PHE A 57 -9.97 -5.21 -10.01
C PHE A 57 -8.50 -5.43 -9.60
N LEU A 58 -8.12 -5.08 -8.38
CA LEU A 58 -6.75 -5.34 -7.89
C LEU A 58 -6.38 -6.83 -7.89
N LYS A 59 -7.37 -7.74 -7.79
CA LYS A 59 -7.14 -9.19 -7.89
C LYS A 59 -6.71 -9.63 -9.29
N PHE A 60 -6.99 -8.82 -10.31
CA PHE A 60 -6.61 -9.07 -11.71
C PHE A 60 -5.32 -8.36 -12.13
N LEU A 61 -4.70 -7.56 -11.25
CA LEU A 61 -3.39 -6.94 -11.47
C LEU A 61 -2.28 -7.94 -11.87
N PRO A 62 -2.28 -9.21 -11.38
CA PRO A 62 -1.42 -10.27 -11.91
C PRO A 62 -1.44 -10.41 -13.44
N LEU A 63 -2.57 -10.17 -14.10
CA LEU A 63 -2.68 -10.21 -15.57
C LEU A 63 -1.86 -9.10 -16.24
N LEU A 64 -1.65 -7.95 -15.59
CA LEU A 64 -0.80 -6.86 -16.10
C LEU A 64 0.69 -7.19 -15.99
N PHE A 65 1.08 -8.07 -15.07
CA PHE A 65 2.46 -8.53 -14.96
C PHE A 65 2.81 -9.60 -16.00
N VAL A 66 1.83 -10.27 -16.61
CA VAL A 66 2.09 -11.27 -17.66
C VAL A 66 2.76 -10.63 -18.89
N PRO A 67 2.25 -9.54 -19.49
CA PRO A 67 2.94 -8.86 -20.60
C PRO A 67 4.35 -8.37 -20.23
N ALA A 68 4.53 -7.82 -19.03
CA ALA A 68 5.83 -7.37 -18.54
C ALA A 68 6.82 -8.54 -18.42
N GLY A 69 6.38 -9.68 -17.88
CA GLY A 69 7.18 -10.90 -17.76
C GLY A 69 7.54 -11.50 -19.11
N VAL A 70 6.60 -11.57 -20.06
CA VAL A 70 6.85 -12.06 -21.42
C VAL A 70 7.85 -11.16 -22.16
N GLY A 71 7.81 -9.84 -21.94
CA GLY A 71 8.80 -8.92 -22.49
C GLY A 71 10.23 -9.22 -22.01
N ILE A 72 10.39 -9.59 -20.74
CA ILE A 72 11.70 -9.98 -20.18
C ILE A 72 12.16 -11.32 -20.79
N MET A 73 11.24 -12.25 -21.07
CA MET A 73 11.57 -13.56 -21.63
C MET A 73 12.19 -13.49 -23.04
N VAL A 74 11.94 -12.42 -23.80
CA VAL A 74 12.61 -12.18 -25.09
C VAL A 74 14.13 -12.06 -24.92
N PHE A 75 14.58 -11.53 -23.78
CA PHE A 75 16.01 -11.37 -23.44
C PHE A 75 16.49 -12.44 -22.46
N ALA A 76 15.73 -13.52 -22.25
CA ALA A 76 16.02 -14.55 -21.25
C ALA A 76 17.44 -15.13 -21.36
N GLY A 77 17.96 -15.29 -22.58
CA GLY A 77 19.32 -15.79 -22.79
C GLY A 77 20.42 -14.86 -22.24
N HIS A 78 20.26 -13.55 -22.38
CA HIS A 78 21.20 -12.56 -21.82
C HIS A 78 21.03 -12.45 -20.30
N VAL A 79 19.77 -12.44 -19.84
CA VAL A 79 19.44 -12.42 -18.41
C VAL A 79 20.05 -13.64 -17.70
N ALA A 80 19.98 -14.83 -18.30
CA ALA A 80 20.53 -16.06 -17.75
C ALA A 80 22.06 -16.03 -17.56
N HIS A 81 22.79 -15.34 -18.44
CA HIS A 81 24.23 -15.19 -18.34
C HIS A 81 24.63 -14.17 -17.26
N ASP A 82 23.83 -13.10 -17.11
CA ASP A 82 24.14 -11.97 -16.21
C ASP A 82 23.30 -11.97 -14.92
N LEU A 83 22.79 -13.12 -14.50
CA LEU A 83 21.96 -13.25 -13.29
C LEU A 83 22.67 -12.72 -12.04
N LEU A 84 23.98 -12.96 -11.92
CA LEU A 84 24.75 -12.56 -10.75
C LEU A 84 24.91 -11.02 -10.67
N PRO A 85 25.34 -10.31 -11.74
CA PRO A 85 25.26 -8.85 -11.81
C PRO A 85 23.86 -8.29 -11.54
N ILE A 86 22.81 -8.89 -12.11
CA ILE A 86 21.43 -8.45 -11.92
C ILE A 86 21.02 -8.56 -10.45
N ALA A 87 21.20 -9.73 -9.83
CA ALA A 87 20.86 -9.96 -8.43
C ALA A 87 21.64 -9.01 -7.50
N ALA A 88 22.95 -8.86 -7.72
CA ALA A 88 23.77 -7.92 -6.97
C ALA A 88 23.24 -6.48 -7.10
N SER A 89 22.92 -6.05 -8.32
CA SER A 89 22.38 -4.70 -8.58
C SER A 89 21.04 -4.46 -7.87
N ILE A 90 20.14 -5.45 -7.84
CA ILE A 90 18.85 -5.37 -7.15
C ILE A 90 19.05 -5.21 -5.65
N VAL A 91 19.90 -6.05 -5.04
CA VAL A 91 20.17 -6.01 -3.60
C VAL A 91 20.82 -4.69 -3.22
N VAL A 92 21.86 -4.27 -3.95
CA VAL A 92 22.58 -3.03 -3.69
C VAL A 92 21.67 -1.82 -3.88
N CYS A 93 20.91 -1.75 -4.98
CA CYS A 93 19.98 -0.64 -5.24
C CYS A 93 18.89 -0.56 -4.17
N THR A 94 18.34 -1.70 -3.76
CA THR A 94 17.29 -1.74 -2.73
C THR A 94 17.84 -1.31 -1.37
N ALA A 95 19.00 -1.82 -0.96
CA ALA A 95 19.66 -1.42 0.28
C ALA A 95 19.99 0.08 0.26
N LEU A 96 20.53 0.58 -0.85
CA LEU A 96 20.86 1.99 -1.01
C LEU A 96 19.62 2.87 -0.99
N ALA A 97 18.53 2.49 -1.67
CA ALA A 97 17.27 3.20 -1.61
C ALA A 97 16.74 3.30 -0.18
N ILE A 98 16.75 2.19 0.57
CA ILE A 98 16.33 2.18 1.99
C ILE A 98 17.20 3.12 2.83
N VAL A 99 18.52 3.02 2.72
CA VAL A 99 19.45 3.87 3.48
C VAL A 99 19.24 5.35 3.15
N VAL A 100 19.14 5.70 1.87
CA VAL A 100 18.91 7.09 1.44
C VAL A 100 17.55 7.59 1.93
N THR A 101 16.47 6.82 1.79
CA THR A 101 15.16 7.19 2.30
C THR A 101 15.17 7.35 3.82
N ALA A 102 15.87 6.48 4.55
CA ALA A 102 15.99 6.59 6.01
C ALA A 102 16.78 7.85 6.42
N LEU A 103 17.89 8.15 5.75
CA LEU A 103 18.69 9.35 6.00
C LEU A 103 17.91 10.62 5.69
N VAL A 104 17.22 10.68 4.55
CA VAL A 104 16.37 11.82 4.18
C VAL A 104 15.20 11.97 5.17
N GLY A 105 14.58 10.88 5.58
CA GLY A 105 13.54 10.91 6.62
C GLY A 105 14.07 11.43 7.95
N GLN A 106 15.26 10.98 8.38
CA GLN A 106 15.89 11.42 9.61
C GLN A 106 16.31 12.89 9.56
N THR A 107 16.85 13.37 8.43
CA THR A 107 17.23 14.78 8.27
C THR A 107 16.00 15.68 8.24
N LEU A 108 14.92 15.28 7.57
CA LEU A 108 13.66 16.02 7.59
C LEU A 108 13.06 16.07 9.00
N CYS A 109 13.07 14.98 9.76
CA CYS A 109 12.62 14.97 11.16
C CYS A 109 13.53 15.78 12.09
N ALA A 110 14.84 15.88 11.79
CA ALA A 110 15.77 16.71 12.53
C ALA A 110 15.58 18.21 12.21
N LEU A 111 15.22 18.55 10.97
CA LEU A 111 14.93 19.91 10.51
C LEU A 111 13.54 20.39 10.91
N TRP A 112 12.58 19.47 11.02
CA TRP A 112 11.24 19.69 11.53
C TRP A 112 11.08 18.93 12.85
N PRO A 113 11.60 19.46 13.98
CA PRO A 113 11.39 18.81 15.27
C PRO A 113 9.89 18.63 15.51
N PRO A 114 9.45 17.46 16.01
CA PRO A 114 8.04 17.18 16.21
C PRO A 114 7.37 18.27 17.04
N SER A 115 6.54 19.10 16.39
CA SER A 115 5.65 20.06 17.06
C SER A 115 4.41 19.32 17.55
N ALA A 116 4.63 18.36 18.44
CA ALA A 116 3.58 17.75 19.24
C ALA A 116 4.25 17.22 20.50
N ALA A 117 4.01 17.90 21.62
CA ALA A 117 4.07 17.28 22.93
C ALA A 117 3.40 15.90 22.85
N PRO A 118 3.88 14.88 23.58
CA PRO A 118 3.25 13.56 23.60
C PRO A 118 1.74 13.75 23.66
N LEU A 119 1.02 13.33 22.62
CA LEU A 119 -0.44 13.33 22.65
C LEU A 119 -0.78 12.57 23.92
N ALA A 120 -1.29 13.28 24.93
CA ALA A 120 -1.78 12.64 26.13
C ALA A 120 -2.68 11.51 25.64
N PRO A 121 -2.52 10.27 26.14
CA PRO A 121 -3.35 9.17 25.70
C PRO A 121 -4.78 9.69 25.75
N PRO A 122 -5.57 9.55 24.66
CA PRO A 122 -6.96 9.96 24.70
C PRO A 122 -7.53 9.34 25.97
N ALA A 123 -8.21 10.14 26.81
CA ALA A 123 -8.86 9.61 27.99
C ALA A 123 -9.86 8.57 27.49
N THR A 124 -9.40 7.31 27.40
CA THR A 124 -10.18 6.24 26.82
C THR A 124 -11.26 5.98 27.85
N PRO A 125 -12.54 6.03 27.45
CA PRO A 125 -13.65 5.63 28.33
C PRO A 125 -13.49 4.20 28.86
N PHE A 126 -12.56 3.43 28.27
CA PHE A 126 -12.30 2.02 28.50
C PHE A 126 -11.00 1.72 29.27
N ALA A 127 -10.23 2.73 29.69
CA ALA A 127 -9.10 2.51 30.63
C ALA A 127 -9.49 1.72 31.90
N PRO A 128 -10.71 1.86 32.47
CA PRO A 128 -11.12 1.05 33.62
C PRO A 128 -11.30 -0.45 33.30
N LEU A 129 -11.49 -0.83 32.03
CA LEU A 129 -11.75 -2.23 31.64
C LEU A 129 -10.48 -3.05 31.45
N LEU A 130 -9.32 -2.41 31.25
CA LEU A 130 -8.03 -3.08 31.10
C LEU A 130 -7.41 -3.48 32.46
N HIS A 131 -7.97 -2.98 33.56
CA HIS A 131 -7.56 -3.32 34.94
C HIS A 131 -8.62 -4.12 35.72
N ALA A 132 -9.74 -4.48 35.09
CA ALA A 132 -10.87 -5.13 35.76
C ALA A 132 -10.82 -6.67 35.76
N ASP A 133 -9.78 -7.30 35.20
CA ASP A 133 -9.73 -8.78 35.08
C ASP A 133 -8.39 -9.38 35.57
N GLU A 134 -8.03 -9.10 36.82
CA GLU A 134 -6.99 -9.89 37.53
C GLU A 134 -7.50 -10.52 38.83
N LYS A 135 -8.76 -10.27 39.24
CA LYS A 135 -9.29 -10.78 40.52
C LYS A 135 -10.51 -11.71 40.44
N THR A 136 -10.93 -12.13 39.24
CA THR A 136 -12.09 -13.02 39.10
C THR A 136 -11.75 -14.26 38.26
N THR A 137 -10.85 -15.11 38.74
CA THR A 137 -10.78 -16.51 38.31
C THR A 137 -10.36 -17.41 39.48
N PRO A 138 -11.31 -17.91 40.30
CA PRO A 138 -11.12 -19.15 41.04
C PRO A 138 -11.86 -20.28 40.29
N ALA A 139 -11.53 -20.53 39.02
CA ALA A 139 -12.27 -21.52 38.22
C ALA A 139 -11.46 -22.26 37.13
N VAL A 140 -10.12 -22.17 37.12
CA VAL A 140 -9.26 -22.91 36.17
C VAL A 140 -8.32 -23.90 36.88
N ALA A 141 -8.36 -24.00 38.21
CA ALA A 141 -7.48 -24.88 38.98
C ALA A 141 -7.97 -26.36 39.09
N ASP A 142 -9.15 -26.70 38.57
CA ASP A 142 -9.80 -28.00 38.84
C ASP A 142 -9.82 -28.98 37.65
N ILE A 143 -9.13 -28.66 36.54
CA ILE A 143 -9.08 -29.53 35.35
C ILE A 143 -7.77 -30.35 35.30
N ALA A 144 -6.82 -30.10 36.21
CA ALA A 144 -5.53 -30.79 36.25
C ALA A 144 -5.50 -32.08 37.11
N LYS A 145 -6.65 -32.54 37.61
CA LYS A 145 -6.79 -33.80 38.37
C LYS A 145 -7.82 -34.71 37.72
N VAL A 146 -7.51 -35.18 36.50
CA VAL A 146 -8.15 -36.36 35.95
C VAL A 146 -7.06 -37.42 35.82
N ASP A 147 -7.04 -38.30 36.81
CA ASP A 147 -6.34 -39.58 36.82
C ASP A 147 -6.58 -40.33 35.51
N ILE A 148 -5.50 -40.71 34.84
CA ILE A 148 -5.51 -41.64 33.71
C ILE A 148 -5.12 -43.01 34.29
N PRO A 149 -5.98 -44.04 34.23
CA PRO A 149 -5.61 -45.42 34.57
C PRO A 149 -4.68 -46.06 33.53
#